data_AF-A0A7J4T4U1-F1
#
_entry.id   AF-A0A7J4T4U1-F1
#
_cell.length_a   1.000
_cell.length_b   1.000
_cell.length_c   1.000
_cell.angle_alpha   90.00
_cell.angle_beta   90.00
_cell.angle_gamma   90.00
#
_symmetry.space_group_name_H-M   'P 1'
#
loop_
_entity.id
_entity.type
_entity.pdbx_description
1 polymer ?
#
loop_
_entity_poly.entity_id
_entity_poly.type
_entity_poly.pdbx_seq_one_letter_code
_entity_poly.pdbx_strand_id
1 'polypeptide(L)'
;MWNESVRTDLIQGVKVGMLCGLWLCGLAILTLIQDPGQSFIEYGLGIMPYLLVYPALVTVVLVVVLFNHQSSRLTTAVSGGIFSYLIANLLIEIALMIVQALNEEQITFDLASIFGLGTFIKGSMIGVLVALAYRIPIHEEPKKRNKSSKNNTKRPPKPSWDPRIESLKEDLHATKMDLHQVKVDVWHLSQNK
;
A
#
# COMPACT_ATOMS: atom_id res chain seq x y z
N MET A 1 -2.36 -20.12 -17.93
CA MET A 1 -3.42 -19.68 -17.00
C MET A 1 -2.79 -18.82 -15.91
N TRP A 2 -2.96 -17.49 -15.95
CA TRP A 2 -2.67 -16.68 -14.77
C TRP A 2 -3.72 -16.99 -13.70
N ASN A 3 -3.28 -17.24 -12.47
CA ASN A 3 -4.19 -17.39 -11.33
C ASN A 3 -5.09 -16.15 -11.24
N GLU A 4 -6.41 -16.33 -11.24
CA GLU A 4 -7.38 -15.21 -11.21
C GLU A 4 -7.13 -14.24 -10.03
N SER A 5 -6.60 -14.76 -8.92
CA SER A 5 -6.13 -13.98 -7.78
C SER A 5 -5.02 -12.97 -8.16
N VAL A 6 -3.97 -13.39 -8.89
CA VAL A 6 -2.87 -12.49 -9.31
C VAL A 6 -3.38 -11.39 -10.23
N ARG A 7 -4.31 -11.72 -11.14
CA ARG A 7 -4.91 -10.74 -12.04
C ARG A 7 -5.73 -9.70 -11.26
N THR A 8 -6.49 -10.14 -10.26
CA THR A 8 -7.31 -9.25 -9.43
C THR A 8 -6.42 -8.30 -8.62
N ASP A 9 -5.34 -8.83 -8.05
CA ASP A 9 -4.39 -8.08 -7.23
C ASP A 9 -3.63 -7.03 -8.04
N LEU A 10 -3.26 -7.39 -9.28
CA LEU A 10 -2.64 -6.49 -10.23
C LEU A 10 -3.59 -5.34 -10.59
N ILE A 11 -4.84 -5.65 -10.98
CA ILE A 11 -5.83 -4.64 -11.36
C ILE A 11 -6.09 -3.68 -10.19
N GLN A 12 -6.17 -4.22 -8.97
CA GLN A 12 -6.36 -3.39 -7.78
C GLN A 12 -5.17 -2.46 -7.55
N GLY A 13 -3.94 -2.96 -7.67
CA GLY A 13 -2.74 -2.14 -7.54
C GLY A 13 -2.69 -1.05 -8.61
N VAL A 14 -2.98 -1.40 -9.88
CA VAL A 14 -3.06 -0.43 -11.00
C VAL A 14 -4.04 0.69 -10.68
N LYS A 15 -5.27 0.37 -10.26
CA LYS A 15 -6.29 1.38 -9.94
C LYS A 15 -5.82 2.34 -8.86
N VAL A 16 -5.19 1.82 -7.81
CA VAL A 16 -4.68 2.62 -6.70
C VAL A 16 -3.51 3.48 -7.15
N GLY A 17 -2.57 2.91 -7.91
CA GLY A 17 -1.46 3.66 -8.48
C GLY A 17 -1.93 4.80 -9.38
N MET A 18 -2.94 4.56 -10.22
CA MET A 18 -3.55 5.60 -11.05
C MET A 18 -4.17 6.72 -10.20
N LEU A 19 -4.90 6.40 -9.14
CA LEU A 19 -5.49 7.40 -8.24
C LEU A 19 -4.41 8.25 -7.55
N CYS A 20 -3.33 7.63 -7.08
CA CYS A 20 -2.19 8.34 -6.48
C CYS A 20 -1.52 9.28 -7.50
N GLY A 21 -1.29 8.80 -8.73
CA GLY A 21 -0.71 9.62 -9.80
C GLY A 21 -1.61 10.79 -10.21
N LEU A 22 -2.93 10.56 -10.32
CA LEU A 22 -3.89 11.61 -10.65
C LEU A 22 -3.98 12.72 -9.60
N TRP A 23 -3.67 12.43 -8.33
CA TRP A 23 -3.63 13.45 -7.30
C TRP A 23 -2.56 14.53 -7.58
N LEU A 24 -1.40 14.15 -8.14
CA LEU A 24 -0.39 15.10 -8.60
C LEU A 24 -0.89 15.96 -9.78
N CYS A 25 -1.79 15.43 -10.62
CA CYS A 25 -2.41 16.21 -11.69
C CYS A 25 -3.18 17.40 -11.13
N GLY A 26 -3.98 17.17 -10.08
CA GLY A 26 -4.77 18.23 -9.44
C GLY A 26 -3.89 19.35 -8.92
N LEU A 27 -2.76 19.00 -8.29
CA LEU A 27 -1.78 19.98 -7.81
C LEU A 27 -1.08 20.72 -8.94
N ALA A 28 -0.63 19.99 -9.97
CA ALA A 28 0.04 20.57 -11.14
C ALA A 28 -0.86 21.58 -11.87
N ILE A 29 -2.14 21.23 -12.07
CA ILE A 29 -3.13 22.13 -12.68
C ILE A 29 -3.38 23.35 -11.77
N LEU A 30 -3.48 23.15 -10.46
CA LEU A 30 -3.72 24.25 -9.53
C LEU A 30 -2.54 25.24 -9.52
N THR A 31 -1.30 24.74 -9.55
CA THR A 31 -0.10 25.58 -9.72
C THR A 31 -0.04 26.29 -11.07
N LEU A 32 -0.57 25.67 -12.12
CA LEU A 32 -0.63 26.27 -13.46
C LEU A 32 -1.67 27.40 -13.54
N ILE A 33 -2.82 27.23 -12.87
CA ILE A 33 -3.91 28.24 -12.84
C ILE A 33 -3.56 29.43 -11.96
N GLN A 34 -2.82 29.20 -10.86
CA GLN A 34 -2.46 30.27 -9.92
C GLN A 34 -1.56 31.33 -10.56
N ASP A 35 -0.61 30.92 -11.40
CA ASP A 35 0.27 31.84 -12.10
C ASP A 35 0.56 31.35 -13.53
N PRO A 36 -0.28 31.72 -14.52
CA PRO A 36 -0.12 31.25 -15.89
C PRO A 36 1.07 31.91 -16.61
N GLY A 37 1.66 32.97 -16.04
CA GLY A 37 2.83 33.66 -16.59
C GLY A 37 4.16 33.21 -16.00
N GLN A 38 4.15 32.18 -15.13
CA GLN A 38 5.36 31.71 -14.49
C GLN A 38 6.35 31.12 -15.51
N SER A 39 7.63 31.38 -15.30
CA SER A 39 8.70 30.77 -16.08
C SER A 39 8.80 29.27 -15.82
N PHE A 40 9.38 28.51 -16.76
CA PHE A 40 9.62 27.08 -16.61
C PHE A 40 10.35 26.72 -15.29
N ILE A 41 11.31 27.55 -14.89
CA ILE A 41 12.10 27.36 -13.66
C ILE A 41 11.24 27.57 -12.41
N GLU A 42 10.39 28.60 -12.39
CA GLU A 42 9.49 28.89 -11.27
C GLU A 42 8.47 27.78 -11.08
N TYR A 43 7.91 27.26 -12.17
CA TYR A 43 7.01 26.11 -12.12
C TYR A 43 7.69 24.86 -11.56
N GLY A 44 8.92 24.56 -12.01
CA GLY A 44 9.70 23.44 -11.51
C GLY A 44 10.01 23.55 -10.01
N LEU A 45 10.32 24.76 -9.53
CA LEU A 45 10.52 25.04 -8.10
C LEU A 45 9.21 24.91 -7.30
N GLY A 46 8.08 25.33 -7.87
CA GLY A 46 6.76 25.18 -7.26
C GLY A 46 6.35 23.73 -7.06
N ILE A 47 6.72 22.84 -8.00
CA ILE A 47 6.36 21.41 -7.95
C ILE A 47 7.31 20.56 -7.09
N MET A 48 8.58 20.97 -6.97
CA MET A 48 9.61 20.27 -6.16
C MET A 48 9.16 19.82 -4.76
N PRO A 49 8.55 20.65 -3.91
CA PRO A 49 8.12 20.21 -2.58
C PRO A 49 7.07 19.09 -2.64
N TYR A 50 6.18 19.10 -3.63
CA TYR A 50 5.19 18.04 -3.80
C TYR A 50 5.83 16.73 -4.24
N LEU A 51 6.86 16.79 -5.11
CA LEU A 51 7.63 15.61 -5.50
C LEU A 51 8.41 14.99 -4.34
N LEU A 52 8.88 15.81 -3.41
CA LEU A 52 9.59 15.33 -2.21
C LEU A 52 8.65 14.56 -1.27
N VAL A 53 7.40 15.01 -1.14
CA VAL A 53 6.39 14.40 -0.25
C VAL A 53 5.67 13.23 -0.93
N TYR A 54 5.67 13.17 -2.26
CA TYR A 54 4.96 12.16 -3.05
C TYR A 54 5.25 10.71 -2.63
N PRO A 55 6.51 10.26 -2.40
CA PRO A 55 6.77 8.89 -1.96
C PRO A 55 6.06 8.52 -0.65
N ALA A 56 6.00 9.46 0.30
CA ALA A 56 5.33 9.26 1.58
C ALA A 56 3.81 9.12 1.41
N LEU A 57 3.21 9.95 0.55
CA LEU A 57 1.77 9.87 0.25
C LEU A 57 1.40 8.55 -0.41
N VAL A 58 2.17 8.12 -1.41
CA VAL A 58 1.98 6.82 -2.07
C VAL A 58 2.07 5.69 -1.05
N THR A 59 3.03 5.75 -0.13
CA THR A 59 3.19 4.78 0.96
C THR A 59 1.94 4.72 1.84
N VAL A 60 1.41 5.88 2.28
CA VAL A 60 0.19 5.94 3.11
C VAL A 60 -1.02 5.35 2.39
N VAL A 61 -1.24 5.70 1.13
CA VAL A 61 -2.39 5.19 0.35
C VAL A 61 -2.27 3.69 0.13
N LEU A 62 -1.07 3.20 -0.23
CA LEU A 62 -0.83 1.77 -0.39
C LEU A 62 -1.06 1.03 0.94
N VAL A 63 -0.63 1.59 2.07
CA VAL A 63 -0.89 1.01 3.39
C VAL A 63 -2.40 0.87 3.62
N VAL A 64 -3.16 1.95 3.49
CA VAL A 64 -4.63 1.94 3.69
C VAL A 64 -5.32 0.89 2.80
N VAL A 65 -4.90 0.77 1.54
CA VAL A 65 -5.46 -0.22 0.61
C VAL A 65 -5.12 -1.64 1.04
N LEU A 66 -3.89 -1.90 1.48
CA LEU A 66 -3.45 -3.22 1.90
C LEU A 66 -4.09 -3.70 3.20
N PHE A 67 -4.51 -2.77 4.09
CA PHE A 67 -5.36 -3.13 5.25
C PHE A 67 -6.69 -3.75 4.80
N ASN A 68 -7.27 -3.24 3.72
CA ASN A 68 -8.59 -3.66 3.24
C ASN A 68 -8.55 -4.82 2.24
N HIS A 69 -7.36 -5.25 1.80
CA HIS A 69 -7.20 -6.29 0.78
C HIS A 69 -6.72 -7.62 1.36
N GLN A 70 -7.49 -8.69 1.13
CA GLN A 70 -7.22 -10.03 1.69
C GLN A 70 -6.26 -10.89 0.85
N SER A 71 -5.89 -10.44 -0.35
CA SER A 71 -5.13 -11.21 -1.35
C SER A 71 -3.62 -10.92 -1.29
N SER A 72 -2.86 -11.17 -2.36
CA SER A 72 -1.40 -10.99 -2.38
C SER A 72 -1.01 -9.51 -2.24
N ARG A 73 -0.72 -9.12 -1.01
CA ARG A 73 -0.31 -7.75 -0.64
C ARG A 73 0.92 -7.27 -1.41
N LEU A 74 1.87 -8.16 -1.67
CA LEU A 74 3.09 -7.83 -2.41
C LEU A 74 2.77 -7.40 -3.84
N THR A 75 1.92 -8.16 -4.53
CA THR A 75 1.59 -7.91 -5.94
C THR A 75 0.83 -6.60 -6.09
N THR A 76 -0.15 -6.34 -5.20
CA THR A 76 -0.90 -5.08 -5.17
C THR A 76 0.00 -3.89 -4.82
N ALA A 77 0.90 -4.03 -3.84
CA ALA A 77 1.79 -2.95 -3.43
C ALA A 77 2.80 -2.56 -4.52
N VAL A 78 3.44 -3.56 -5.14
CA VAL A 78 4.43 -3.34 -6.21
C VAL A 78 3.79 -2.74 -7.44
N SER A 79 2.66 -3.30 -7.90
CA SER A 79 1.95 -2.74 -9.05
C SER A 79 1.42 -1.33 -8.75
N GLY A 80 0.86 -1.09 -7.57
CA GLY A 80 0.43 0.24 -7.16
C GLY A 80 1.56 1.26 -7.13
N GLY A 81 2.72 0.90 -6.57
CA GLY A 81 3.90 1.75 -6.59
C GLY A 81 4.39 2.08 -8.01
N ILE A 82 4.51 1.08 -8.88
CA ILE A 82 4.95 1.29 -10.27
C ILE A 82 3.98 2.22 -11.03
N PHE A 83 2.68 1.92 -11.00
CA PHE A 83 1.69 2.71 -11.73
C PHE A 83 1.55 4.13 -11.16
N SER A 84 1.76 4.32 -9.86
CA SER A 84 1.81 5.65 -9.24
C SER A 84 2.90 6.52 -9.85
N TYR A 85 4.10 5.99 -10.04
CA TYR A 85 5.22 6.74 -10.61
C TYR A 85 5.11 6.92 -12.12
N LEU A 86 4.62 5.90 -12.85
CA LEU A 86 4.37 6.04 -14.29
C LEU A 86 3.38 7.16 -14.59
N ILE A 87 2.25 7.17 -13.87
CA ILE A 87 1.21 8.18 -14.08
C ILE A 87 1.70 9.55 -13.61
N ALA A 88 2.39 9.64 -12.47
CA ALA A 88 2.98 10.90 -12.01
C ALA A 88 3.95 11.50 -13.03
N ASN A 89 4.92 10.71 -13.52
CA ASN A 89 5.90 11.20 -14.48
C ASN A 89 5.25 11.61 -15.79
N LEU A 90 4.28 10.83 -16.28
CA LEU A 90 3.51 11.20 -17.48
C LEU A 90 2.81 12.56 -17.30
N LEU A 91 2.17 12.77 -16.15
CA LEU A 91 1.45 14.02 -15.87
C LEU A 91 2.37 15.22 -15.71
N ILE A 92 3.55 15.04 -15.10
CA ILE A 92 4.56 16.08 -14.99
C ILE A 92 5.07 16.47 -16.37
N GLU A 93 5.41 15.51 -17.23
CA GLU A 93 5.82 15.79 -18.61
C GLU A 93 4.74 16.54 -19.39
N ILE A 94 3.46 16.15 -19.25
CA ILE A 94 2.34 16.89 -19.86
C ILE A 94 2.29 18.32 -19.34
N ALA A 95 2.46 18.52 -18.04
CA ALA A 95 2.38 19.84 -17.45
C ALA A 95 3.57 20.74 -17.85
N LEU A 96 4.78 20.16 -17.95
CA LEU A 96 5.96 20.86 -18.47
C LEU A 96 5.77 21.25 -19.94
N MET A 97 5.20 20.37 -20.77
CA MET A 97 4.86 20.70 -22.17
C MET A 97 3.88 21.88 -22.27
N ILE A 98 2.89 21.95 -21.37
CA ILE A 98 1.96 23.08 -21.33
C ILE A 98 2.69 24.38 -20.99
N VAL A 99 3.58 24.36 -19.99
CA VAL A 99 4.37 25.54 -19.61
C VAL A 99 5.33 25.98 -20.72
N GLN A 100 5.97 25.03 -21.41
CA GLN A 100 6.82 25.33 -22.57
C GLN A 100 6.00 25.97 -23.70
N ALA A 101 4.81 25.45 -23.98
CA ALA A 101 3.91 26.00 -24.99
C ALA A 101 3.42 27.42 -24.63
N LEU A 102 3.17 27.70 -23.36
CA LEU A 102 2.77 29.04 -22.88
C LEU A 102 3.92 30.05 -22.97
N ASN A 103 5.17 29.61 -22.84
CA ASN A 103 6.36 30.46 -22.90
C ASN A 103 6.99 30.53 -24.30
N GLU A 104 6.32 30.00 -25.33
CA GLU A 104 6.83 29.92 -26.72
C GLU A 104 8.21 29.21 -26.83
N GLU A 105 8.52 28.32 -25.89
CA GLU A 105 9.74 27.52 -25.90
C GLU A 105 9.58 26.26 -26.78
N GLN A 106 10.70 25.64 -27.15
CA GLN A 106 10.67 24.37 -27.88
C GLN A 106 10.05 23.27 -27.00
N ILE A 107 8.93 22.70 -27.45
CA ILE A 107 8.26 21.60 -26.76
C ILE A 107 9.14 20.36 -26.81
N THR A 108 9.58 19.89 -25.64
CA THR A 108 10.36 18.66 -25.48
C THR A 108 9.53 17.62 -24.75
N PHE A 109 9.52 16.38 -25.25
CA PHE A 109 8.86 15.25 -24.58
C PHE A 109 9.86 14.12 -24.39
N ASP A 110 10.18 13.80 -23.14
CA ASP A 110 11.12 12.73 -22.83
C ASP A 110 10.40 11.44 -22.38
N LEU A 111 10.24 10.50 -23.31
CA LEU A 111 9.70 9.17 -23.00
C LEU A 111 10.56 8.41 -21.98
N ALA A 112 11.86 8.71 -21.88
CA ALA A 112 12.75 8.04 -20.94
C ALA A 112 12.50 8.48 -19.49
N SER A 113 11.99 9.69 -19.26
CA SER A 113 11.60 10.14 -17.91
C SER A 113 10.34 9.39 -17.41
N ILE A 114 9.44 9.02 -18.33
CA ILE A 114 8.21 8.29 -18.03
C ILE A 114 8.50 6.79 -17.84
N PHE A 115 9.03 6.13 -18.87
CA PHE A 115 9.24 4.67 -18.89
C PHE A 115 10.66 4.26 -18.50
N GLY A 116 11.42 5.15 -17.88
CA GLY A 116 12.79 4.90 -17.46
C GLY A 116 12.89 3.80 -16.41
N LEU A 117 14.00 3.07 -16.44
CA LEU A 117 14.31 2.01 -15.47
C LEU A 117 14.30 2.55 -14.03
N GLY A 118 14.67 3.83 -13.84
CA GLY A 118 14.58 4.52 -12.55
C GLY A 118 13.14 4.63 -12.00
N THR A 119 12.14 4.82 -12.87
CA THR A 119 10.72 4.88 -12.49
C THR A 119 10.24 3.54 -11.96
N PHE A 120 10.61 2.45 -12.65
CA PHE A 120 10.30 1.09 -12.24
C PHE A 120 11.01 0.73 -10.92
N ILE A 121 12.29 1.09 -10.75
CA ILE A 121 13.01 0.87 -9.49
C ILE A 121 12.34 1.62 -8.34
N LYS A 122 12.10 2.93 -8.48
CA LYS A 122 11.47 3.74 -7.41
C LYS A 122 10.10 3.19 -7.01
N GLY A 123 9.24 2.93 -7.99
CA GLY A 123 7.90 2.40 -7.75
C GLY A 123 7.91 1.01 -7.12
N SER A 124 8.78 0.11 -7.60
CA SER A 124 8.91 -1.24 -7.04
C SER A 124 9.50 -1.23 -5.63
N MET A 125 10.51 -0.40 -5.35
CA MET A 125 11.10 -0.27 -4.01
C MET A 125 10.06 0.18 -2.99
N ILE A 126 9.24 1.18 -3.32
CA ILE A 126 8.17 1.64 -2.43
C ILE A 126 7.14 0.53 -2.19
N GLY A 127 6.72 -0.16 -3.26
CA GLY A 127 5.79 -1.29 -3.11
C GLY A 127 6.35 -2.43 -2.26
N VAL A 128 7.63 -2.77 -2.43
CA VAL A 128 8.31 -3.79 -1.62
C VAL A 128 8.44 -3.34 -0.16
N LEU A 129 8.88 -2.10 0.09
CA LEU A 129 9.02 -1.56 1.44
C LEU A 129 7.68 -1.55 2.18
N VAL A 130 6.60 -1.12 1.52
CA VAL A 130 5.25 -1.15 2.10
C VAL A 130 4.81 -2.60 2.39
N ALA A 131 5.01 -3.52 1.45
CA ALA A 131 4.63 -4.92 1.64
C ALA A 131 5.40 -5.58 2.79
N LEU A 132 6.68 -5.22 2.98
CA LEU A 132 7.52 -5.69 4.08
C LEU A 132 7.15 -5.05 5.43
N ALA A 133 6.87 -3.74 5.44
CA ALA A 133 6.42 -3.04 6.64
C ALA A 133 5.14 -3.66 7.21
N TYR A 134 4.23 -4.13 6.34
CA TYR A 134 3.04 -4.88 6.73
C TYR A 134 3.28 -6.26 7.33
N ARG A 135 4.44 -6.83 7.09
CA ARG A 135 4.83 -8.12 7.65
C ARG A 135 5.28 -7.99 9.11
N ILE A 136 5.54 -6.76 9.57
CA ILE A 136 5.82 -6.45 10.97
C ILE A 136 4.46 -6.38 11.69
N PRO A 137 4.15 -7.30 12.61
CA PRO A 137 2.85 -7.37 13.25
C PRO A 137 2.73 -6.24 14.28
N ILE A 138 2.27 -5.07 13.85
CA ILE A 138 1.80 -4.01 14.75
C ILE A 138 0.31 -4.28 14.95
N HIS A 139 -0.04 -4.89 16.08
CA HIS A 139 -1.39 -5.29 16.49
C HIS A 139 -2.09 -6.34 15.62
N GLU A 140 -2.01 -7.61 16.04
CA GLU A 140 -3.10 -8.56 15.82
C GLU A 140 -4.32 -8.09 16.63
N GLU A 141 -5.19 -7.28 16.03
CA GLU A 141 -6.57 -7.23 16.50
C GLU A 141 -7.22 -8.60 16.27
N PRO A 142 -8.01 -9.12 17.22
CA PRO A 142 -8.60 -10.44 17.13
C PRO A 142 -9.58 -10.44 15.96
N LYS A 143 -9.26 -11.21 14.90
CA LYS A 143 -10.19 -11.57 13.83
C LYS A 143 -11.56 -11.85 14.43
N LYS A 144 -12.57 -11.03 14.09
CA LYS A 144 -13.98 -11.34 14.29
C LYS A 144 -14.24 -12.72 13.67
N ARG A 145 -14.33 -13.72 14.54
CA ARG A 145 -14.63 -15.10 14.22
C ARG A 145 -16.09 -15.14 13.82
N ASN A 146 -16.38 -14.97 12.53
CA ASN A 146 -17.71 -15.25 11.98
C ASN A 146 -18.03 -16.73 12.24
N LYS A 147 -18.75 -16.99 13.33
CA LYS A 147 -19.49 -18.24 13.55
C LYS A 147 -20.70 -18.21 12.61
N SER A 148 -20.63 -18.95 11.52
CA SER A 148 -21.69 -19.86 11.03
C SER A 148 -21.52 -20.15 9.54
N SER A 149 -20.84 -21.23 9.22
CA SER A 149 -21.14 -22.01 8.01
C SER A 149 -20.74 -23.45 8.31
N LYS A 150 -21.72 -24.18 8.82
CA LYS A 150 -21.65 -25.62 9.07
C LYS A 150 -21.86 -26.30 7.71
N ASN A 151 -20.85 -26.25 6.85
CA ASN A 151 -20.87 -26.99 5.59
C ASN A 151 -20.23 -28.37 5.79
N ASN A 152 -21.09 -29.38 5.71
CA ASN A 152 -20.79 -30.80 5.70
C ASN A 152 -19.70 -31.12 4.68
N THR A 153 -18.47 -31.31 5.15
CA THR A 153 -17.47 -32.10 4.42
C THR A 153 -17.38 -33.45 5.14
N LYS A 154 -17.69 -34.53 4.40
CA LYS A 154 -17.39 -35.91 4.76
C LYS A 154 -15.88 -36.06 4.97
N ARG A 155 -15.38 -35.64 6.14
CA ARG A 155 -14.06 -36.01 6.63
C ARG A 155 -14.24 -37.29 7.45
N PRO A 156 -13.35 -38.28 7.30
CA PRO A 156 -13.37 -39.43 8.20
C PRO A 156 -13.27 -38.94 9.65
N PRO A 157 -13.88 -39.67 10.62
CA PRO A 157 -13.82 -39.28 12.02
C PRO A 157 -12.37 -39.08 12.44
N LYS A 158 -12.12 -37.98 13.12
CA LYS A 158 -10.80 -37.62 13.64
C LYS A 158 -10.30 -38.80 14.48
N PRO A 159 -9.10 -39.35 14.24
CA PRO A 159 -8.60 -40.44 15.07
C PRO A 159 -8.53 -39.95 16.52
N SER A 160 -9.01 -40.76 17.46
CA SER A 160 -8.86 -40.51 18.90
C SER A 160 -7.37 -40.52 19.23
N TRP A 161 -6.75 -39.35 19.20
CA TRP A 161 -5.36 -39.20 19.62
C TRP A 161 -5.33 -39.37 21.14
N ASP A 162 -4.34 -40.13 21.61
CA ASP A 162 -4.05 -40.45 23.01
C ASP A 162 -4.62 -39.42 24.02
N PRO A 163 -5.43 -39.83 25.02
CA PRO A 163 -6.03 -38.93 26.02
C PRO A 163 -5.05 -37.98 26.72
N ARG A 164 -3.76 -38.36 26.75
CA ARG A 164 -2.67 -37.53 27.28
C ARG A 164 -2.41 -36.28 26.42
N ILE A 165 -2.59 -36.36 25.10
CA ILE A 165 -2.37 -35.24 24.17
C ILE A 165 -3.55 -34.25 24.22
N GLU A 166 -4.76 -34.73 24.50
CA GLU A 166 -5.94 -33.89 24.63
C GLU A 166 -5.88 -33.05 25.92
N SER A 167 -5.50 -33.68 27.04
CA SER A 167 -5.24 -32.98 28.31
C SER A 167 -4.10 -31.95 28.19
N LEU A 168 -3.01 -32.30 27.51
CA LEU A 168 -1.93 -31.35 27.21
C LEU A 168 -2.38 -30.12 26.41
N LYS A 169 -3.38 -30.26 25.52
CA LYS A 169 -3.94 -29.12 24.79
C LYS A 169 -4.82 -28.25 25.67
N GLU A 170 -5.61 -28.86 26.54
CA GLU A 170 -6.45 -28.13 27.51
C GLU A 170 -5.58 -27.36 28.50
N ASP A 171 -4.53 -28.00 29.03
CA ASP A 171 -3.57 -27.36 29.95
C ASP A 171 -2.81 -26.21 29.26
N LEU A 172 -2.40 -26.39 28.00
CA LEU A 172 -1.71 -25.34 27.24
C LEU A 172 -2.66 -24.17 26.91
N HIS A 173 -3.95 -24.46 26.69
CA HIS A 173 -4.97 -23.43 26.56
C HIS A 173 -5.23 -22.67 27.86
N ALA A 174 -5.29 -23.36 29.00
CA ALA A 174 -5.45 -22.76 30.33
C ALA A 174 -4.24 -21.87 30.66
N THR A 175 -3.03 -22.39 30.49
CA THR A 175 -1.77 -21.64 30.73
C THR A 175 -1.68 -20.38 29.86
N LYS A 176 -2.16 -20.45 28.61
CA LYS A 176 -2.19 -19.27 27.73
C LYS A 176 -3.19 -18.21 28.20
N MET A 177 -4.31 -18.60 28.80
CA MET A 177 -5.28 -17.66 29.38
C MET A 177 -4.72 -17.00 30.64
N ASP A 178 -4.10 -17.77 31.53
CA ASP A 178 -3.49 -17.25 32.76
C ASP A 178 -2.35 -16.27 32.46
N LEU A 179 -1.50 -16.58 31.48
CA LEU A 179 -0.41 -15.70 31.07
C LEU A 179 -0.93 -14.40 30.43
N HIS A 180 -2.09 -14.46 29.76
CA HIS A 180 -2.75 -13.27 29.25
C HIS A 180 -3.37 -12.43 30.37
N GLN A 181 -3.93 -13.06 31.40
CA GLN A 181 -4.46 -12.39 32.60
C GLN A 181 -3.35 -11.65 33.33
N VAL A 182 -2.21 -12.32 33.59
CA VAL A 182 -1.04 -11.72 34.24
C VAL A 182 -0.50 -10.53 33.44
N LYS A 183 -0.46 -10.63 32.11
CA LYS A 183 -0.03 -9.51 31.25
C LYS A 183 -0.95 -8.30 31.36
N VAL A 184 -2.26 -8.52 31.47
CA VAL A 184 -3.27 -7.46 31.65
C VAL A 184 -3.12 -6.83 33.03
N ASP A 185 -2.95 -7.63 34.08
CA ASP A 185 -2.79 -7.14 35.46
C ASP A 185 -1.51 -6.31 35.62
N VAL A 186 -0.38 -6.76 35.04
CA VAL A 186 0.88 -5.99 35.04
C VAL A 186 0.73 -4.66 34.29
N TRP A 187 -0.01 -4.64 33.18
CA TRP A 187 -0.26 -3.42 32.44
C TRP A 187 -1.12 -2.42 33.22
N HIS A 188 -2.16 -2.89 33.92
CA HIS A 188 -2.98 -2.04 34.79
C HIS A 188 -2.21 -1.53 36.02
N LEU A 189 -1.33 -2.35 36.60
CA LEU A 189 -0.45 -1.92 37.70
C LEU A 189 0.58 -0.88 37.24
N SER A 190 1.03 -0.93 35.98
CA SER A 190 1.93 0.04 35.38
C SER A 190 1.28 1.40 35.07
N GLN A 191 -0.04 1.45 34.92
CA GLN A 191 -0.81 2.67 34.62
C GLN A 191 -1.26 3.42 35.90
N ASN A 192 -1.20 2.78 37.07
CA ASN A 192 -1.62 3.32 38.37
C ASN A 192 -0.43 3.78 39.26
N LYS A 193 0.73 4.03 38.67
CA LYS A 193 1.89 4.71 39.30
C LYS A 193 2.17 6.01 38.58
#